data_AF-A0A966S5B8-F1
#
_entry.id   AF-A0A966S5B8-F1
#
_cell.length_a   1.000
_cell.length_b   1.000
_cell.length_c   1.000
_cell.angle_alpha   90.00
_cell.angle_beta   90.00
_cell.angle_gamma   90.00
#
_symmetry.space_group_name_H-M   'P 1'
#
loop_
_entity.id
_entity.type
_entity.pdbx_description
1 polymer ?
#
loop_
_entity_poly.entity_id
_entity_poly.type
_entity_poly.pdbx_seq_one_letter_code
_entity_poly.pdbx_strand_id
1 'polypeptide(L)'
;MRRNRKQCARVHNLKNIDISIPKNKLVVITGISGSGKSSLAFDTIYAEGQRRYLETFGAYARQFVGDMERPDVDRITGLSPVIAIEQKTTSKNPRSTVGTVTEVYDFLRLLFA
;
A
#
# COMPACT_ATOMS: atom_id res chain seq x y z
N MET A 1 -13.33 -8.84 19.33
CA MET A 1 -13.39 -7.69 18.39
C MET A 1 -12.31 -6.66 18.76
N ARG A 2 -11.15 -6.66 18.10
CA ARG A 2 -10.10 -5.65 18.34
C ARG A 2 -10.37 -4.40 17.48
N ARG A 3 -10.92 -3.34 18.07
CA ARG A 3 -10.94 -1.98 17.49
C ARG A 3 -9.52 -1.43 17.56
N ASN A 4 -8.92 -1.07 16.43
CA ASN A 4 -7.65 -0.34 16.44
C ASN A 4 -7.93 1.15 16.68
N ARG A 5 -7.23 1.76 17.64
CA ARG A 5 -7.29 3.20 17.93
C ARG A 5 -6.03 3.92 17.43
N LYS A 6 -6.25 5.02 16.66
CA LYS A 6 -5.68 6.40 16.74
C LYS A 6 -4.14 6.58 16.70
N GLN A 7 -3.53 7.57 16.05
CA GLN A 7 -3.80 9.04 16.08
C GLN A 7 -2.83 9.81 15.12
N CYS A 8 -3.28 10.96 14.58
CA CYS A 8 -2.51 12.03 13.91
C CYS A 8 -1.68 11.69 12.64
N ALA A 9 -2.22 12.00 11.45
CA ALA A 9 -1.46 12.04 10.20
C ALA A 9 -1.19 13.47 9.73
N ARG A 10 0.06 13.76 9.34
CA ARG A 10 0.56 15.09 8.90
C ARG A 10 1.21 15.09 7.52
N VAL A 11 1.11 13.99 6.79
CA VAL A 11 1.68 13.89 5.43
C VAL A 11 1.00 14.90 4.49
N HIS A 12 1.79 15.78 3.86
CA HIS A 12 1.34 16.89 3.00
C HIS A 12 0.35 17.85 3.69
N ASN A 13 -0.85 18.05 3.12
CA ASN A 13 -1.86 18.99 3.61
C ASN A 13 -2.73 18.43 4.75
N LEU A 14 -2.39 17.26 5.32
CA LEU A 14 -3.16 16.65 6.39
C LEU A 14 -3.02 17.46 7.69
N LYS A 15 -4.14 18.03 8.15
CA LYS A 15 -4.19 18.88 9.35
C LYS A 15 -4.31 18.06 10.63
N ASN A 16 -3.34 17.19 10.90
CA ASN A 16 -3.27 16.39 12.12
C ASN A 16 -4.56 15.60 12.38
N ILE A 17 -4.98 14.81 11.40
CA ILE A 17 -6.29 14.15 11.40
C ILE A 17 -6.29 12.84 12.21
N ASP A 18 -7.38 12.61 12.93
CA ASP A 18 -7.65 11.38 13.69
C ASP A 18 -8.71 10.53 13.00
N ILE A 19 -8.31 9.36 12.49
CA ILE A 19 -9.20 8.45 11.76
C ILE A 19 -9.18 7.05 12.36
N SER A 20 -10.35 6.39 12.38
CA SER A 20 -10.48 4.97 12.67
C SER A 20 -11.12 4.26 11.48
N ILE A 21 -10.37 3.36 10.86
CA ILE A 21 -10.83 2.56 9.71
C ILE A 21 -11.29 1.19 10.22
N PRO A 22 -12.57 0.80 10.01
CA PRO A 22 -13.05 -0.51 10.40
C PRO A 22 -12.39 -1.61 9.55
N LYS A 23 -11.91 -2.66 10.20
CA LYS A 23 -11.36 -3.85 9.53
C LYS A 23 -12.43 -4.68 8.86
N ASN A 24 -12.05 -5.41 7.81
CA ASN A 24 -12.90 -6.35 7.07
C ASN A 24 -14.17 -5.70 6.52
N LYS A 25 -14.06 -4.42 6.15
CA LYS A 25 -15.13 -3.66 5.51
C LYS A 25 -14.58 -2.95 4.28
N LEU A 26 -15.45 -2.77 3.30
CA LEU A 26 -15.20 -1.83 2.22
C LEU A 26 -15.30 -0.42 2.80
N VAL A 27 -14.20 0.32 2.78
CA VAL A 27 -14.13 1.71 3.25
C VAL A 27 -13.79 2.59 2.06
N VAL A 28 -14.61 3.61 1.84
CA VAL A 28 -14.42 4.57 0.75
C VAL A 28 -13.99 5.91 1.35
N ILE A 29 -12.87 6.46 0.87
CA ILE A 29 -12.39 7.80 1.23
C ILE A 29 -12.83 8.77 0.15
N THR A 30 -13.72 9.71 0.51
CA THR A 30 -14.32 10.68 -0.43
C THR A 30 -13.95 12.11 -0.07
N GLY A 31 -14.09 13.04 -1.02
CA GLY A 31 -13.79 14.46 -0.83
C GLY A 31 -13.33 15.16 -2.10
N ILE A 32 -13.35 16.50 -2.10
CA ILE A 32 -12.95 17.35 -3.23
C ILE A 32 -11.51 17.08 -3.68
N SER A 33 -11.17 17.39 -4.94
CA SER A 33 -9.78 17.31 -5.42
C SER A 33 -8.85 18.13 -4.51
N GLY A 34 -7.65 17.61 -4.23
CA GLY A 34 -6.69 18.25 -3.31
C GLY A 34 -7.00 18.13 -1.82
N SER A 35 -8.10 17.48 -1.40
CA SER A 35 -8.45 17.35 0.03
C SER A 35 -7.55 16.41 0.86
N GLY A 36 -6.47 15.86 0.28
CA GLY A 36 -5.56 14.94 0.97
C GLY A 36 -5.99 13.46 0.97
N LYS A 37 -6.95 13.04 0.13
CA LYS A 37 -7.38 11.62 0.04
C LYS A 37 -6.23 10.68 -0.33
N SER A 38 -5.52 11.02 -1.41
CA SER A 38 -4.39 10.22 -1.89
C SER A 38 -3.26 10.24 -0.87
N SER A 39 -3.02 11.37 -0.21
CA SER A 39 -2.02 11.48 0.85
C SER A 39 -2.34 10.62 2.07
N LEU A 40 -3.61 10.54 2.46
CA LEU A 40 -4.04 9.63 3.51
C LEU A 40 -3.92 8.16 3.06
N ALA A 41 -4.38 7.82 1.86
CA ALA A 41 -4.44 6.43 1.39
C ALA A 41 -3.06 5.85 1.03
N PHE A 42 -2.32 6.55 0.17
CA PHE A 42 -1.06 6.08 -0.40
C PHE A 42 0.13 6.55 0.44
N ASP A 43 0.27 7.86 0.62
CA ASP A 43 1.47 8.44 1.25
C ASP A 43 1.53 8.18 2.77
N THR A 44 0.39 7.81 3.39
CA THR A 44 0.32 7.53 4.84
C THR A 44 0.04 6.05 5.12
N ILE A 45 -1.16 5.55 4.78
CA ILE A 45 -1.61 4.21 5.17
C ILE A 45 -0.80 3.13 4.45
N TYR A 46 -0.67 3.24 3.12
CA TYR A 46 0.09 2.28 2.33
C TYR A 46 1.59 2.35 2.65
N ALA A 47 2.19 3.55 2.70
CA ALA A 47 3.60 3.72 3.06
C ALA A 47 3.95 3.09 4.42
N GLU A 48 3.17 3.35 5.48
CA GLU A 48 3.38 2.69 6.79
C GLU A 48 3.15 1.18 6.73
N GLY A 49 2.14 0.74 5.99
CA GLY A 49 1.82 -0.68 5.82
C GLY A 49 2.96 -1.45 5.17
N GLN A 50 3.47 -0.92 4.07
CA GLN A 50 4.61 -1.47 3.33
C GLN A 50 5.87 -1.46 4.20
N ARG A 51 6.14 -0.36 4.92
CA ARG A 51 7.30 -0.25 5.82
C ARG A 51 7.31 -1.31 6.91
N ARG A 52 6.19 -1.47 7.61
CA ARG A 52 6.06 -2.47 8.66
C ARG A 52 6.15 -3.90 8.13
N TYR A 53 5.59 -4.14 6.95
CA TYR A 53 5.75 -5.44 6.30
C TYR A 53 7.22 -5.71 6.00
N LEU A 54 7.95 -4.70 5.51
CA LEU A 54 9.38 -4.83 5.21
C LEU A 54 10.26 -5.01 6.47
N GLU A 55 9.85 -4.45 7.61
CA GLU A 55 10.55 -4.67 8.88
C GLU A 55 10.53 -6.14 9.34
N THR A 56 9.54 -6.93 8.88
CA THR A 56 9.42 -8.36 9.22
C THR A 56 10.44 -9.25 8.50
N PHE A 57 11.10 -8.77 7.45
CA PHE A 57 12.15 -9.54 6.78
C PHE A 57 13.41 -9.65 7.64
N GLY A 58 14.21 -10.69 7.37
CA GLY A 58 15.50 -10.91 8.04
C GLY A 58 16.46 -9.73 7.86
N ALA A 59 17.40 -9.58 8.80
CA ALA A 59 18.32 -8.44 8.87
C ALA A 59 19.09 -8.20 7.55
N TYR A 60 19.42 -9.27 6.83
CA TYR A 60 20.08 -9.20 5.52
C TYR A 60 19.20 -8.58 4.44
N ALA A 61 17.93 -9.00 4.32
CA ALA A 61 17.00 -8.46 3.34
C ALA A 61 16.70 -6.98 3.57
N ARG A 62 16.73 -6.52 4.84
CA ARG A 62 16.56 -5.11 5.18
C ARG A 62 17.67 -4.20 4.66
N GLN A 63 18.86 -4.71 4.36
CA GLN A 63 19.94 -3.90 3.76
C GLN A 63 19.63 -3.47 2.31
N PHE A 64 18.76 -4.21 1.62
CA PHE A 64 18.34 -3.92 0.24
C PHE A 64 17.04 -3.13 0.17
N VAL A 65 16.31 -3.08 1.29
CA VAL A 65 15.21 -2.15 1.46
C VAL A 65 15.86 -0.81 1.76
N GLY A 66 16.07 0.01 0.72
CA GLY A 66 16.65 1.34 0.87
C GLY A 66 15.89 2.20 1.89
N ASP A 67 16.42 3.40 2.18
CA ASP A 67 15.78 4.32 3.12
C ASP A 67 14.34 4.63 2.68
N MET A 68 13.38 3.94 3.29
CA MET A 68 11.98 4.26 3.10
C MET A 68 11.64 5.42 4.01
N GLU A 69 11.37 6.56 3.39
CA GLU A 69 10.98 7.77 4.10
C GLU A 69 9.79 7.46 5.00
N ARG A 70 9.98 7.69 6.30
CA ARG A 70 8.95 7.39 7.29
C ARG A 70 7.89 8.48 7.19
N PRO A 71 6.63 8.15 6.88
CA PRO A 71 5.58 9.16 6.80
C PRO A 71 5.41 9.86 8.15
N ASP A 72 5.13 11.16 8.13
CA ASP A 72 4.92 11.95 9.34
C ASP A 72 3.57 11.60 9.99
N VAL A 73 3.62 10.60 10.86
CA VAL A 73 2.51 10.10 11.66
C VAL A 73 2.96 9.86 13.09
N ASP A 74 2.14 10.26 14.07
CA ASP A 74 2.48 10.00 15.47
C ASP A 74 2.37 8.50 15.77
N ARG A 75 1.25 7.89 15.35
CA ARG A 75 1.03 6.46 15.59
C ARG A 75 -0.05 5.87 14.70
N ILE A 76 0.29 4.80 13.98
CA ILE A 76 -0.70 3.90 13.37
C ILE A 76 -0.67 2.54 14.07
N THR A 77 -1.83 1.94 14.35
CA THR A 77 -1.91 0.63 15.00
C THR A 77 -2.76 -0.35 14.21
N GLY A 78 -2.33 -1.62 14.25
CA GLY A 78 -3.02 -2.76 13.66
C GLY A 78 -3.31 -2.66 12.17
N LEU A 79 -2.43 -1.99 11.42
CA LEU A 79 -2.26 -2.18 9.99
C LEU A 79 -1.98 -3.67 9.71
N SER A 80 -2.74 -4.25 8.79
CA SER A 80 -2.37 -5.51 8.14
C SER A 80 -1.35 -5.22 7.04
N PRO A 81 -0.66 -6.23 6.46
CA PRO A 81 0.07 -6.04 5.20
C PRO A 81 -0.84 -5.36 4.18
N VAL A 82 -0.33 -4.31 3.53
CA VAL A 82 -1.10 -3.45 2.62
C VAL A 82 -0.61 -3.66 1.20
N ILE A 83 -1.55 -3.72 0.26
CA ILE A 83 -1.29 -3.75 -1.17
C ILE A 83 -1.97 -2.52 -1.77
N ALA A 84 -1.23 -1.71 -2.53
CA ALA A 84 -1.79 -0.63 -3.33
C ALA A 84 -2.04 -1.13 -4.75
N ILE A 85 -3.25 -0.90 -5.26
CA ILE A 85 -3.59 -1.12 -6.66
C ILE A 85 -3.74 0.28 -7.27
N GLU A 86 -2.68 0.73 -7.93
CA GLU A 86 -2.64 2.02 -8.59
C GLU A 86 -2.91 1.87 -10.09
N GLN A 87 -3.52 2.89 -10.69
CA GLN A 87 -3.56 3.02 -12.14
C GLN A 87 -2.20 3.55 -12.63
N LYS A 88 -1.12 2.79 -12.41
CA LYS A 88 0.15 3.04 -13.10
C LYS A 88 0.02 2.52 -14.52
N THR A 89 0.47 3.33 -15.48
CA THR A 89 0.52 2.94 -16.89
C THR A 89 1.30 1.64 -17.01
N THR A 90 0.67 0.63 -17.62
CA THR A 90 1.31 -0.65 -17.91
C THR A 90 2.54 -0.41 -18.77
N SER A 91 3.68 -0.98 -18.36
CA SER A 91 4.92 -0.92 -19.12
C SER A 91 4.68 -1.36 -20.56
N LYS A 92 5.00 -0.49 -21.52
CA LYS A 92 4.84 -0.76 -22.96
C LYS A 92 5.97 -1.66 -23.45
N ASN A 93 5.99 -2.90 -22.99
CA ASN A 93 6.86 -3.94 -23.56
C ASN A 93 6.07 -4.70 -24.64
N PRO A 94 6.53 -4.72 -25.91
CA PRO A 94 5.82 -5.40 -26.99
C PRO A 94 5.69 -6.92 -26.80
N ARG A 95 6.45 -7.53 -25.88
CA ARG A 95 6.31 -8.94 -25.49
C ARG A 95 5.34 -9.16 -24.32
N SER A 96 4.83 -8.09 -23.71
CA SER A 96 3.88 -8.17 -22.61
C SER A 96 2.46 -8.29 -23.15
N THR A 97 1.78 -9.37 -22.77
CA THR A 97 0.38 -9.63 -23.08
C THR A 97 -0.41 -9.84 -21.80
N VAL A 98 -1.75 -9.88 -21.88
CA VAL A 98 -2.58 -10.24 -20.72
C VAL A 98 -2.13 -11.58 -20.12
N GLY A 99 -1.85 -12.57 -20.97
CA GLY A 99 -1.43 -13.91 -20.52
C GLY A 99 -0.11 -13.93 -19.78
N THR A 100 0.84 -13.05 -20.11
CA THR A 100 2.13 -12.96 -19.39
C THR A 100 2.02 -12.13 -18.11
N VAL A 101 1.16 -11.11 -18.07
CA VAL A 101 0.97 -10.28 -16.86
C VAL A 101 0.18 -11.03 -15.79
N THR A 102 -0.74 -11.91 -16.18
CA THR A 102 -1.51 -12.73 -15.24
C THR A 102 -0.88 -14.09 -14.97
N GLU A 103 0.31 -14.37 -15.52
CA GLU A 103 1.02 -15.67 -15.45
C GLU A 103 0.25 -16.86 -16.05
N VAL A 104 -0.95 -16.64 -16.62
CA VAL A 104 -1.76 -17.69 -17.26
C VAL A 104 -0.99 -18.38 -18.38
N TYR A 105 -0.18 -17.63 -19.13
CA TYR A 105 0.64 -18.19 -20.20
C TYR A 105 1.67 -19.20 -19.67
N ASP A 106 2.20 -19.01 -18.47
CA ASP A 106 3.16 -19.95 -17.88
C ASP A 106 2.49 -21.27 -17.50
N PHE A 107 1.26 -21.22 -16.98
CA PHE A 107 0.45 -22.42 -16.76
C PHE A 107 0.10 -23.13 -18.07
N LEU A 108 -0.23 -22.39 -19.13
CA LEU A 108 -0.49 -22.98 -20.45
C LEU A 108 0.76 -23.66 -21.01
N ARG A 109 1.95 -23.08 -20.82
CA ARG A 109 3.21 -23.70 -21.25
C ARG A 109 3.47 -25.02 -20.54
N LEU A 110 3.15 -25.12 -19.25
CA LEU A 110 3.25 -26.39 -18.51
C LEU A 110 2.22 -27.41 -18.96
N LEU A 111 1.01 -26.96 -19.33
CA LEU A 111 -0.08 -27.84 -19.75
C LEU A 111 0.17 -28.49 -21.12
N PHE A 112 0.82 -27.78 -22.04
CA PHE A 112 1.06 -28.22 -23.42
C PHE A 112 2.51 -28.66 -23.69
N ALA A 113 3.32 -28.85 -22.65
CA ALA A 113 4.68 -29.40 -22.74
C ALA A 113 4.65 -30.93 -22.67
#